data_AF-A0A7X2S8Y4-F1
#
_entry.id   AF-A0A7X2S8Y4-F1
#
_cell.length_a   1.000
_cell.length_b   1.000
_cell.length_c   1.000
_cell.angle_alpha   90.00
_cell.angle_beta   90.00
_cell.angle_gamma   90.00
#
_symmetry.space_group_name_H-M   'P 1'
#
loop_
_entity.id
_entity.type
_entity.pdbx_description
1 polymer ?
#
loop_
_entity_poly.entity_id
_entity_poly.type
_entity_poly.pdbx_seq_one_letter_code
_entity_poly.pdbx_strand_id
1 'polypeptide(L)' 'MVDKSRLRKETEDFEAGFPDGDYAIPPNPSDPIINVPKMFKWCKKHGRDPESLSKKEMKQFFEYQ' A
#
# COMPACT_ATOMS: atom_id res chain seq x y z
N MET A 1 -6.42 32.93 -0.30
CA MET A 1 -7.82 32.45 -0.27
C MET A 1 -7.84 31.10 -0.95
N VAL A 2 -8.32 30.07 -0.26
CA VAL A 2 -8.37 28.72 -0.81
C VAL A 2 -9.61 28.62 -1.70
N ASP A 3 -9.38 28.43 -3.01
CA ASP A 3 -10.45 28.37 -3.99
C ASP A 3 -11.19 27.02 -3.88
N LYS A 4 -12.32 27.02 -3.16
CA LYS A 4 -13.13 25.82 -2.88
C LYS A 4 -13.63 25.11 -4.14
N SER A 5 -13.69 25.80 -5.27
CA SER A 5 -14.10 25.21 -6.54
C SER A 5 -13.03 24.27 -7.10
N ARG A 6 -11.76 24.72 -7.07
CA ARG A 6 -10.59 23.97 -7.53
C ARG A 6 -10.37 22.71 -6.69
N LEU A 7 -10.46 22.82 -5.37
CA LEU A 7 -10.29 21.67 -4.46
C LEU A 7 -11.31 20.56 -4.71
N ARG A 8 -12.57 20.91 -4.96
CA ARG A 8 -13.61 19.92 -5.25
C ARG A 8 -13.30 19.14 -6.52
N LYS A 9 -12.90 19.85 -7.58
CA LYS A 9 -12.54 19.24 -8.85
C LYS A 9 -11.32 18.31 -8.73
N GLU A 10 -10.30 18.74 -7.98
CA GLU A 10 -9.11 17.90 -7.73
C GLU A 10 -9.44 16.62 -6.94
N THR A 11 -10.41 16.68 -6.01
CA THR A 11 -10.90 15.50 -5.30
C THR A 11 -11.72 14.58 -6.21
N GLU A 12 -12.63 15.13 -7.01
CA GLU A 12 -13.43 14.36 -7.97
C GLU A 12 -12.55 13.65 -9.01
N ASP A 13 -11.52 14.34 -9.54
CA ASP A 13 -10.55 13.77 -10.48
C ASP A 13 -9.69 12.66 -9.84
N PHE A 14 -9.37 12.78 -8.55
CA PHE A 14 -8.65 11.74 -7.79
C PHE A 14 -9.54 10.52 -7.54
N GLU A 15 -10.77 10.72 -7.07
CA GLU A 15 -11.73 9.65 -6.78
C GLU A 15 -12.16 8.89 -8.05
N ALA A 16 -12.23 9.55 -9.21
CA ALA A 16 -12.50 8.91 -10.49
C ALA A 16 -11.47 7.81 -10.87
N GLY A 17 -10.24 7.90 -10.34
CA GLY A 17 -9.22 6.86 -10.50
C GLY A 17 -9.43 5.60 -9.64
N PHE A 18 -10.37 5.65 -8.70
CA PHE A 18 -10.69 4.56 -7.77
C PHE A 18 -12.19 4.22 -7.82
N PRO A 19 -12.71 3.75 -8.98
CA PRO A 19 -14.15 3.50 -9.20
C PRO A 19 -14.75 2.46 -8.23
N ASP A 20 -13.93 1.51 -7.77
CA ASP A 20 -14.34 0.48 -6.82
C ASP A 20 -14.08 0.85 -5.36
N GLY A 21 -13.46 2.01 -5.11
CA GLY A 21 -13.28 2.58 -3.77
C GLY A 21 -12.90 1.54 -2.70
N ASP A 22 -11.87 0.72 -2.96
CA ASP A 22 -11.36 -0.22 -1.96
C ASP A 22 -10.65 0.58 -0.86
N TYR A 23 -11.45 1.13 0.05
CA TYR A 23 -10.98 1.70 1.29
C TYR A 23 -10.44 0.56 2.15
N ALA A 24 -9.12 0.40 2.18
CA ALA A 24 -8.48 -0.52 3.10
C ALA A 24 -8.78 -0.07 4.53
N ILE A 25 -9.51 -0.92 5.28
CA ILE A 25 -9.63 -0.75 6.74
C ILE A 25 -8.20 -0.66 7.28
N PRO A 26 -7.85 0.41 8.02
CA PRO A 26 -6.52 0.49 8.61
C PRO A 26 -6.29 -0.75 9.48
N PRO A 27 -5.17 -1.48 9.30
CA PRO A 27 -4.90 -2.68 10.09
C PRO A 27 -4.92 -2.33 11.58
N ASN A 28 -5.30 -3.28 12.45
CA ASN A 28 -5.18 -3.01 13.89
C ASN A 28 -3.71 -2.71 14.21
N PRO A 29 -3.42 -1.85 15.21
CA PRO A 29 -2.03 -1.58 15.60
C PRO A 29 -1.26 -2.85 15.98
N SER A 30 -1.97 -3.86 16.49
CA SER A 30 -1.43 -5.17 16.85
C SER A 30 -1.23 -6.10 15.64
N ASP A 31 -1.79 -5.78 14.48
CA ASP A 31 -1.65 -6.59 13.28
C ASP A 31 -0.29 -6.30 12.60
N PRO A 32 0.39 -7.34 12.12
CA PRO A 32 1.66 -7.16 11.42
C PRO A 32 1.47 -6.41 10.09
N ILE A 33 2.28 -5.39 9.86
CA ILE A 33 2.36 -4.64 8.60
C ILE A 33 3.53 -5.19 7.78
N ILE A 34 3.35 -5.30 6.46
CA ILE A 34 4.43 -5.69 5.56
C ILE A 34 5.36 -4.50 5.33
N ASN A 35 6.65 -4.66 5.63
CA ASN A 35 7.69 -3.72 5.23
C ASN A 35 8.01 -3.90 3.73
N VAL A 36 7.21 -3.24 2.89
CA VAL A 36 7.33 -3.28 1.42
C VAL A 36 8.73 -2.88 0.95
N PRO A 37 9.37 -1.79 1.44
CA PRO A 37 10.73 -1.44 1.03
C PRO A 37 11.77 -2.54 1.28
N LYS A 38 11.71 -3.21 2.43
CA LYS A 38 12.62 -4.30 2.80
C LYS A 38 12.39 -5.54 1.93
N MET A 39 11.13 -5.87 1.67
CA MET A 39 10.74 -6.96 0.76
C MET A 39 11.28 -6.72 -0.65
N PHE A 40 11.05 -5.55 -1.24
CA PHE A 40 11.51 -5.22 -2.58
C PHE A 40 13.04 -5.27 -2.72
N LYS A 41 13.78 -4.77 -1.72
CA LYS A 41 15.25 -4.89 -1.71
C LYS A 41 15.72 -6.34 -1.69
N TRP A 42 15.08 -7.18 -0.88
CA TRP A 42 15.40 -8.60 -0.82
C TRP A 42 15.09 -9.30 -2.15
N CYS A 43 13.91 -9.06 -2.73
CA CYS A 43 13.50 -9.59 -4.03
C CYS A 43 14.50 -9.22 -5.13
N LYS A 44 14.88 -7.94 -5.21
CA LYS A 44 15.87 -7.45 -6.17
C LYS A 44 17.23 -8.13 -6.03
N LYS A 45 17.67 -8.38 -4.79
CA LYS A 45 18.94 -9.08 -4.52
C LYS A 45 18.90 -10.56 -4.95
N HIS A 46 17.74 -11.19 -4.84
CA HIS A 46 17.57 -12.61 -5.16
C HIS A 46 17.03 -12.85 -6.59
N GLY A 47 16.84 -11.80 -7.39
CA GLY A 47 16.27 -11.90 -8.73
C GLY A 47 14.85 -12.44 -8.75
N ARG A 48 14.08 -12.20 -7.68
CA ARG A 48 12.71 -12.69 -7.51
C ARG A 48 11.69 -11.57 -7.70
N ASP A 49 10.52 -11.96 -8.16
CA ASP A 49 9.38 -11.05 -8.25
C ASP A 49 8.61 -11.02 -6.91
N PRO A 50 8.20 -9.86 -6.40
CA PRO A 50 7.39 -9.77 -5.17
C PRO A 50 6.10 -10.58 -5.20
N GLU A 51 5.44 -10.69 -6.36
CA GLU A 51 4.20 -11.46 -6.53
C GLU A 51 4.45 -12.97 -6.50
N SER A 52 5.68 -13.39 -6.79
CA SER A 52 6.09 -14.81 -6.72
C SER A 52 6.36 -15.30 -5.29
N LEU A 53 6.35 -14.42 -4.29
CA LEU A 53 6.60 -14.79 -2.90
C LEU A 53 5.42 -15.57 -2.31
N SER A 54 5.72 -16.70 -1.68
CA SER A 54 4.72 -17.41 -0.90
C SER A 54 4.32 -16.63 0.36
N LYS A 55 3.13 -16.90 0.89
CA LYS A 55 2.69 -16.34 2.18
C LYS A 55 3.67 -16.59 3.33
N LYS A 56 4.44 -17.68 3.28
CA LYS A 56 5.47 -17.99 4.28
C LYS A 56 6.69 -17.08 4.14
N GLU A 57 7.09 -16.78 2.92
CA GLU A 57 8.20 -15.88 2.64
C GLU A 57 7.83 -14.42 2.92
N MET A 58 6.57 -14.02 2.70
CA MET A 58 6.11 -12.68 3.06
C MET A 58 6.18 -12.41 4.56
N LYS A 59 5.96 -13.43 5.40
CA LYS A 59 6.02 -13.30 6.87
C LYS A 59 7.36 -12.79 7.39
N GLN A 60 8.46 -13.01 6.67
CA GLN A 60 9.78 -12.50 7.09
C GLN A 60 9.89 -10.98 7.02
N PHE A 61 8.95 -10.32 6.33
CA PHE A 61 8.87 -8.87 6.17
C PHE A 61 7.77 -8.25 7.04
N PHE A 62 7.12 -9.03 7.90
CA PHE A 62 6.11 -8.53 8.81
C PHE A 62 6.77 -7.79 9.97
N GLU A 63 6.29 -6.58 10.26
CA GLU A 63 6.71 -5.75 11.38
C GLU A 63 5.48 -5.42 12.23
N TYR A 64 5.66 -5.49 13.55
CA TYR A 64 4.65 -5.09 14.53
C TYR A 64 4.95 -3.65 14.96
N GLN A 65 3.91 -2.83 15.11
CA GLN A 65 4.03 -1.44 15.57
C GLN A 65 3.91 -1.36 17.09
#